data_AF-A0A0A2MLZ9-F1
#
_entry.id   AF-A0A0A2MLZ9-F1
#
_cell.length_a   1.000
_cell.length_b   1.000
_cell.length_c   1.000
_cell.angle_alpha   90.00
_cell.angle_beta   90.00
_cell.angle_gamma   90.00
#
_symmetry.space_group_name_H-M   'P 1'
#
loop_
_entity.id
_entity.type
_entity.pdbx_description
1 polymer ?
#
loop_
_entity_poly.entity_id
_entity_poly.type
_entity_poly.pdbx_seq_one_letter_code
_entity_poly.pdbx_strand_id
1 'polypeptide(L)'
;MQKILLALFIILTSSLSLHAQVSNFKDKLIAADSVVIVSHDYGYKINKNGKSGYWVRFVEKDSLNFKSVKERIKLDKSSVIHLYDSLTYSTTSDIESVSCYNPHHALLLYQKGQCYVVDICLQCRNYTISKDLTLPPGLLSNYKTWGKFRDFLSELNITYEIPATGKYGY
;
A
#
# COMPACT_ATOMS: atom_id res chain seq x y z
N MET A 1 11.58 -40.41 -37.52
CA MET A 1 11.40 -40.28 -36.05
C MET A 1 12.01 -39.00 -35.48
N GLN A 2 13.27 -38.66 -35.79
CA GLN A 2 13.98 -37.50 -35.22
C GLN A 2 13.28 -36.14 -35.44
N LYS A 3 12.61 -35.94 -36.59
CA LYS A 3 11.85 -34.71 -36.90
C LYS A 3 10.53 -34.58 -36.12
N ILE A 4 9.96 -35.69 -35.66
CA ILE A 4 8.70 -35.71 -34.88
C ILE A 4 8.97 -35.36 -33.41
N LEU A 5 10.10 -35.84 -32.86
CA LEU A 5 10.56 -35.49 -31.51
C LEU A 5 10.85 -33.98 -31.35
N LEU A 6 11.42 -33.34 -32.37
CA LEU A 6 11.72 -31.92 -32.33
C LEU A 6 10.45 -31.06 -32.31
N ALA A 7 9.39 -31.47 -33.03
CA ALA A 7 8.11 -30.77 -33.07
C ALA A 7 7.37 -30.87 -31.71
N LEU A 8 7.42 -32.02 -31.04
CA LEU A 8 6.86 -32.19 -29.70
C LEU A 8 7.58 -31.33 -28.65
N PHE A 9 8.89 -31.15 -28.79
CA PHE A 9 9.66 -30.30 -27.88
C PHE A 9 9.31 -28.81 -28.02
N ILE A 10 9.09 -28.33 -29.25
CA ILE A 10 8.68 -26.94 -29.51
C ILE A 10 7.27 -26.66 -28.98
N ILE A 11 6.34 -27.62 -29.12
CA ILE A 11 4.96 -27.49 -28.62
C ILE A 11 4.91 -27.50 -27.09
N LEU A 12 5.78 -28.25 -26.41
CA LEU A 12 5.88 -28.20 -24.94
C LEU A 12 6.48 -26.89 -24.42
N THR A 13 7.38 -26.25 -25.18
CA THR A 13 8.00 -24.98 -24.72
C THR A 13 7.10 -23.76 -24.93
N SER A 14 6.17 -23.78 -25.88
CA SER A 14 5.25 -22.66 -26.14
C SER A 14 4.08 -22.58 -25.14
N SER A 15 3.82 -23.65 -24.36
CA SER A 15 2.80 -23.65 -23.31
C SER A 15 3.21 -22.87 -22.05
N LEU A 16 4.47 -22.45 -21.95
CA LEU A 16 4.99 -21.61 -20.86
C LEU A 16 4.75 -20.11 -21.10
N SER A 17 3.83 -19.76 -22.00
CA SER A 17 3.30 -18.40 -22.06
C SER A 17 2.58 -18.13 -20.74
N LEU A 18 3.34 -17.58 -19.78
CA LEU A 18 2.88 -17.02 -18.53
C LEU A 18 1.63 -16.21 -18.84
N HIS A 19 0.47 -16.75 -18.49
CA HIS A 19 -0.63 -15.89 -18.15
C HIS A 19 -0.15 -15.16 -16.89
N ALA A 20 0.44 -13.98 -17.07
CA ALA A 20 0.37 -12.93 -16.07
C ALA A 20 -1.12 -12.57 -15.94
N GLN A 21 -1.91 -13.49 -15.39
CA GLN A 21 -3.23 -13.16 -14.90
C GLN A 21 -2.99 -12.01 -13.94
N VAL A 22 -3.75 -10.93 -14.11
CA VAL A 22 -3.83 -9.86 -13.13
C VAL A 22 -4.38 -10.51 -11.87
N SER A 23 -3.49 -11.10 -11.06
CA SER A 23 -3.85 -11.73 -9.81
C SER A 23 -4.56 -10.67 -9.01
N ASN A 24 -5.79 -10.94 -8.59
CA ASN A 24 -6.56 -9.99 -7.82
C ASN A 24 -5.70 -9.59 -6.58
N PHE A 25 -5.86 -8.35 -6.09
CA PHE A 25 -5.05 -7.85 -4.98
C PHE A 25 -5.10 -8.75 -3.73
N LYS A 26 -6.22 -9.46 -3.52
CA LYS A 26 -6.36 -10.45 -2.45
C LYS A 26 -5.34 -11.57 -2.59
N ASP A 27 -5.21 -12.14 -3.78
CA ASP A 27 -4.26 -13.21 -4.08
C ASP A 27 -2.83 -12.71 -3.90
N LYS A 28 -2.53 -11.46 -4.31
CA LYS A 28 -1.21 -10.85 -4.07
C LYS A 28 -0.92 -10.69 -2.58
N LEU A 29 -1.89 -10.23 -1.78
CA LEU A 29 -1.75 -10.09 -0.34
C LEU A 29 -1.54 -11.45 0.34
N ILE A 30 -2.36 -12.45 0.01
CA ILE A 30 -2.30 -13.78 0.62
C ILE A 30 -0.99 -14.50 0.24
N ALA A 31 -0.61 -14.41 -1.04
CA ALA A 31 0.59 -15.04 -1.58
C ALA A 31 1.88 -14.23 -1.36
N ALA A 32 1.81 -13.08 -0.69
CA ALA A 32 3.00 -12.34 -0.29
C ALA A 32 3.82 -13.14 0.73
N ASP A 33 5.14 -13.09 0.58
CA ASP A 33 6.09 -13.66 1.54
C ASP A 33 6.03 -12.90 2.87
N SER A 34 5.81 -11.58 2.78
CA SER A 34 5.48 -10.75 3.94
C SER A 34 4.67 -9.53 3.57
N VAL A 35 3.81 -9.10 4.49
CA VAL A 35 3.09 -7.83 4.42
C VAL A 35 3.50 -7.00 5.64
N VAL A 36 3.88 -5.76 5.41
CA VAL A 36 4.35 -4.84 6.45
C VAL A 36 3.58 -3.54 6.37
N ILE A 37 3.02 -3.10 7.48
CA ILE A 37 2.50 -1.75 7.64
C ILE A 37 3.64 -0.86 8.11
N VAL A 38 3.77 0.31 7.49
CA VAL A 38 4.79 1.29 7.81
C VAL A 38 4.12 2.61 8.14
N SER A 39 4.38 3.15 9.33
CA SER A 39 4.00 4.54 9.67
C SER A 39 5.19 5.44 9.39
N HIS A 40 5.00 6.52 8.63
CA HIS A 40 6.09 7.39 8.21
C HIS A 40 5.70 8.87 8.19
N ASP A 41 6.72 9.72 8.29
CA ASP A 41 6.58 11.15 8.08
C ASP A 41 6.19 11.43 6.63
N TYR A 42 5.29 12.39 6.44
CA TYR A 42 4.98 12.99 5.15
C TYR A 42 4.80 14.51 5.31
N GLY A 43 5.35 15.28 4.38
CA GLY A 43 5.17 16.73 4.36
C GLY A 43 6.46 17.53 4.25
N TYR A 44 6.32 18.85 4.23
CA TYR A 44 7.45 19.77 4.13
C TYR A 44 8.12 19.97 5.49
N LYS A 45 9.43 19.73 5.56
CA LYS A 45 10.24 19.97 6.75
C LYS A 45 11.17 21.15 6.52
N ILE A 46 11.26 22.03 7.51
CA ILE A 46 12.20 23.13 7.51
C ILE A 46 13.53 22.61 8.09
N ASN A 47 14.65 22.97 7.44
CA ASN A 47 15.99 22.63 7.89
C ASN A 47 16.30 23.31 9.24
N LYS A 48 17.26 22.75 9.98
CA LYS A 48 17.68 23.28 11.30
C LYS A 48 18.10 24.75 11.28
N ASN A 49 18.51 25.27 10.12
CA ASN A 49 18.90 26.66 9.93
C ASN A 49 17.73 27.60 9.61
N GLY A 50 16.50 27.10 9.46
CA GLY A 50 15.30 27.88 9.16
C GLY A 50 15.22 28.48 7.74
N LYS A 51 16.27 28.33 6.92
CA LYS A 51 16.41 29.05 5.64
C LYS A 51 15.91 28.30 4.41
N SER A 52 15.68 27.01 4.55
CA SER A 52 15.27 26.12 3.47
C SER A 52 14.52 24.95 4.05
N GLY A 53 13.79 24.23 3.22
CA GLY A 53 13.13 23.01 3.61
C GLY A 53 13.05 22.02 2.46
N TYR A 54 12.59 20.82 2.77
CA TYR A 54 12.51 19.71 1.84
C TYR A 54 11.22 18.93 2.10
N TRP A 55 10.66 18.36 1.04
CA TRP A 55 9.53 17.44 1.16
C TRP A 55 10.05 16.06 1.58
N VAL A 56 9.48 15.53 2.66
CA VAL A 56 9.66 14.15 3.05
C VAL A 56 8.57 13.32 2.38
N ARG A 57 8.98 12.32 1.61
CA ARG A 57 8.09 11.33 1.00
C ARG A 57 8.61 9.94 1.33
N PHE A 58 7.72 8.97 1.43
CA PHE A 58 8.14 7.59 1.67
C PHE A 58 8.63 6.92 0.38
N VAL A 59 8.05 7.26 -0.76
CA VAL A 59 8.54 6.81 -2.07
C VAL A 59 9.21 7.98 -2.79
N GLU A 60 10.50 7.85 -3.08
CA GLU A 60 11.32 8.83 -3.78
C GLU A 60 12.07 8.18 -4.94
N LYS A 61 11.81 8.64 -6.18
CA LYS A 61 12.51 8.17 -7.39
C LYS A 61 12.61 6.63 -7.45
N ASP A 62 11.47 5.96 -7.28
CA ASP A 62 11.33 4.51 -7.28
C ASP A 62 12.05 3.76 -6.14
N SER A 63 12.48 4.48 -5.09
CA SER A 63 13.11 3.92 -3.89
C SER A 63 12.34 4.26 -2.61
N LEU A 64 12.44 3.38 -1.61
CA LEU A 64 11.83 3.59 -0.29
C LEU A 64 12.75 4.45 0.59
N ASN A 65 12.26 5.62 1.02
CA ASN A 65 12.94 6.48 1.98
C ASN A 65 12.67 5.98 3.41
N PHE A 66 13.47 5.01 3.86
CA PHE A 66 13.31 4.47 5.21
C PHE A 66 13.68 5.44 6.34
N LYS A 67 14.26 6.61 6.05
CA LYS A 67 14.57 7.63 7.06
C LYS A 67 13.32 8.36 7.56
N SER A 68 12.23 8.32 6.80
CA SER A 68 10.95 8.90 7.22
C SER A 68 10.14 7.95 8.12
N VAL A 69 10.53 6.68 8.22
CA VAL A 69 9.77 5.66 8.93
C VAL A 69 9.87 5.85 10.45
N LYS A 70 8.72 5.80 11.11
CA LYS A 70 8.57 5.82 12.57
C LYS A 70 8.36 4.43 13.14
N GLU A 71 7.56 3.63 12.45
CA GLU A 71 7.10 2.35 12.94
C GLU A 71 6.93 1.37 11.78
N ARG A 72 7.16 0.08 12.06
CA ARG A 72 6.88 -1.02 11.14
C ARG A 72 6.27 -2.19 11.87
N ILE A 73 5.17 -2.70 11.35
CA ILE A 73 4.51 -3.90 11.85
C ILE A 73 4.44 -4.91 10.73
N LYS A 74 5.11 -6.05 10.92
CA LYS A 74 4.96 -7.21 10.04
C LYS A 74 3.69 -7.95 10.44
N LEU A 75 2.79 -8.14 9.48
CA LEU A 75 1.54 -8.85 9.70
C LEU A 75 1.74 -10.35 9.64
N ASP A 76 1.08 -11.08 10.54
CA ASP A 76 0.86 -12.51 10.38
C ASP A 76 -0.23 -12.81 9.34
N LYS A 77 -0.40 -14.08 8.99
CA LYS A 77 -1.36 -14.46 7.94
C LYS A 77 -2.82 -14.15 8.32
N SER A 78 -3.19 -14.24 9.59
CA SER A 78 -4.55 -13.89 10.04
C SER A 78 -4.81 -12.39 9.90
N SER A 79 -3.85 -11.57 10.30
CA SER A 79 -3.88 -10.11 10.19
C SER A 79 -3.88 -9.64 8.73
N VAL A 80 -3.23 -10.37 7.81
CA VAL A 80 -3.30 -10.09 6.37
C VAL A 80 -4.71 -10.30 5.81
N ILE A 81 -5.40 -11.35 6.25
CA ILE A 81 -6.80 -11.59 5.85
C ILE A 81 -7.68 -10.47 6.42
N HIS A 82 -7.50 -10.12 7.69
CA HIS A 82 -8.27 -9.04 8.31
C HIS A 82 -8.02 -7.67 7.65
N LEU A 83 -6.77 -7.38 7.28
CA LEU A 83 -6.41 -6.20 6.48
C LEU A 83 -7.24 -6.17 5.19
N TYR A 84 -7.25 -7.26 4.42
CA TYR A 84 -8.00 -7.30 3.15
C TYR A 84 -9.50 -7.00 3.35
N ASP A 85 -10.11 -7.60 4.38
CA ASP A 85 -11.52 -7.37 4.69
C ASP A 85 -11.77 -5.90 5.08
N SER A 86 -10.87 -5.29 5.84
CA SER A 86 -10.96 -3.87 6.21
C SER A 86 -10.88 -2.93 5.00
N LEU A 87 -10.09 -3.29 3.98
CA LEU A 87 -9.87 -2.47 2.77
C LEU A 87 -10.97 -2.62 1.70
N THR A 88 -11.75 -3.69 1.75
CA THR A 88 -12.78 -4.03 0.75
C THR A 88 -14.21 -3.98 1.27
N TYR A 89 -14.39 -3.51 2.50
CA TYR A 89 -15.70 -3.33 3.09
C TYR A 89 -16.57 -2.40 2.22
N SER A 90 -17.65 -2.94 1.65
CA SER A 90 -18.50 -2.26 0.68
C SER A 90 -19.85 -1.90 1.30
N THR A 91 -20.13 -0.61 1.42
CA THR A 91 -21.49 -0.08 1.62
C THR A 91 -21.60 1.26 0.89
N THR A 92 -22.79 1.63 0.45
CA THR A 92 -23.04 2.92 -0.21
C THR A 92 -22.91 4.09 0.77
N SER A 93 -22.03 5.05 0.50
CA SER A 93 -22.09 6.42 1.07
C SER A 93 -21.08 7.37 0.42
N ASP A 94 -21.38 8.67 0.52
CA ASP A 94 -20.68 9.79 -0.10
C ASP A 94 -19.25 10.04 0.42
N ILE A 95 -18.45 10.72 -0.42
CA ILE A 95 -17.06 11.11 -0.17
C ILE A 95 -17.01 12.61 0.15
N GLU A 96 -16.52 12.99 1.33
CA GLU A 96 -16.08 14.37 1.63
C GLU A 96 -14.54 14.43 1.73
N SER A 97 -13.95 15.54 1.29
CA SER A 97 -12.50 15.79 1.30
C SER A 97 -12.04 16.36 2.64
N VAL A 98 -10.86 15.98 3.11
CA VAL A 98 -10.21 16.61 4.27
C VAL A 98 -8.69 16.55 4.17
N SER A 99 -8.00 17.45 4.90
CA SER A 99 -6.55 17.70 4.90
C SER A 99 -5.67 16.52 5.37
N CYS A 100 -4.36 16.50 5.08
CA CYS A 100 -3.50 15.35 5.34
C CYS A 100 -2.92 15.33 6.78
N TYR A 101 -2.69 14.12 7.33
CA TYR A 101 -2.26 13.88 8.73
C TYR A 101 -0.83 13.36 8.79
N ASN A 102 -0.23 13.30 9.99
CA ASN A 102 1.06 12.67 10.25
C ASN A 102 0.91 11.71 11.46
N PRO A 103 1.33 10.44 11.38
CA PRO A 103 2.01 9.80 10.26
C PRO A 103 1.09 9.44 9.09
N HIS A 104 1.66 9.40 7.89
CA HIS A 104 1.11 8.62 6.77
C HIS A 104 1.37 7.13 7.01
N HIS A 105 0.62 6.27 6.33
CA HIS A 105 0.83 4.83 6.41
C HIS A 105 1.08 4.24 5.03
N ALA A 106 1.97 3.27 4.93
CA ALA A 106 2.17 2.51 3.72
C ALA A 106 2.03 1.01 3.98
N LEU A 107 1.43 0.31 3.02
CA LEU A 107 1.46 -1.15 2.94
C LEU A 107 2.61 -1.56 2.02
N LEU A 108 3.53 -2.33 2.55
CA LEU A 108 4.60 -2.98 1.79
C LEU A 108 4.25 -4.46 1.62
N LEU A 109 4.16 -4.90 0.37
CA LEU A 109 3.93 -6.30 0.02
C LEU A 109 5.22 -6.84 -0.59
N TYR A 110 5.86 -7.79 0.07
CA TYR A 110 7.05 -8.45 -0.44
C TYR A 110 6.66 -9.80 -1.05
N GLN A 111 7.00 -10.00 -2.33
CA GLN A 111 6.72 -11.25 -3.03
C GLN A 111 7.84 -11.56 -4.02
N LYS A 112 8.49 -12.71 -3.87
CA LYS A 112 9.55 -13.20 -4.79
C LYS A 112 10.66 -12.16 -5.03
N GLY A 113 11.08 -11.47 -3.97
CA GLY A 113 12.10 -10.43 -4.04
C GLY A 113 11.65 -9.08 -4.59
N GLN A 114 10.38 -8.94 -5.00
CA GLN A 114 9.77 -7.66 -5.38
C GLN A 114 9.07 -7.02 -4.18
N CYS A 115 9.03 -5.69 -4.16
CA CYS A 115 8.32 -4.91 -3.15
C CYS A 115 7.29 -4.01 -3.83
N TYR A 116 6.01 -4.24 -3.50
CA TYR A 116 4.90 -3.41 -3.94
C TYR A 116 4.47 -2.48 -2.81
N VAL A 117 4.07 -1.26 -3.17
CA VAL A 117 3.79 -0.20 -2.21
C VAL A 117 2.38 0.34 -2.44
N VAL A 118 1.63 0.49 -1.35
CA VAL A 118 0.41 1.31 -1.30
C VAL A 118 0.63 2.35 -0.21
N ASP A 119 0.94 3.59 -0.57
CA ASP A 119 1.06 4.72 0.37
C ASP A 119 -0.33 5.33 0.56
N ILE A 120 -0.79 5.40 1.81
CA ILE A 120 -2.16 5.64 2.23
C ILE A 120 -2.20 6.83 3.19
N CYS A 121 -3.09 7.78 2.91
CA CYS A 121 -3.41 8.87 3.82
C CYS A 121 -4.85 8.73 4.31
N LEU A 122 -5.03 8.41 5.61
CA LEU A 122 -6.34 8.14 6.22
C LEU A 122 -7.31 9.33 6.14
N GLN A 123 -6.81 10.55 6.36
CA GLN A 123 -7.68 11.74 6.36
C GLN A 123 -7.93 12.28 4.96
N CYS A 124 -6.88 12.36 4.12
CA CYS A 124 -7.05 12.71 2.71
C CYS A 124 -7.85 11.64 1.94
N ARG A 125 -8.07 10.46 2.56
CA ARG A 125 -8.83 9.34 2.01
C ARG A 125 -8.37 9.01 0.60
N ASN A 126 -7.06 9.02 0.43
CA ASN A 126 -6.41 8.81 -0.85
C ASN A 126 -5.20 7.90 -0.66
N TYR A 127 -4.80 7.26 -1.76
CA TYR A 127 -3.64 6.39 -1.79
C TYR A 127 -2.90 6.52 -3.11
N THR A 128 -1.62 6.17 -3.10
CA THR A 128 -0.80 5.99 -4.29
C THR A 128 -0.21 4.59 -4.31
N ILE A 129 -0.03 4.04 -5.49
CA ILE A 129 0.47 2.66 -5.66
C ILE A 129 1.71 2.62 -6.53
N SER A 130 2.59 1.65 -6.26
CA SER A 130 3.67 1.28 -7.17
C SER A 130 3.11 0.86 -8.53
N LYS A 131 3.83 1.19 -9.62
CA LYS A 131 3.39 1.00 -11.01
C LYS A 131 2.94 -0.44 -11.35
N ASP A 132 3.53 -1.43 -10.70
CA ASP A 132 3.30 -2.85 -10.98
C ASP A 132 2.22 -3.48 -10.09
N LEU A 133 1.46 -2.67 -9.36
CA LEU A 133 0.35 -3.10 -8.53
C LEU A 133 -0.98 -2.65 -9.13
N THR A 134 -1.95 -3.55 -9.18
CA THR A 134 -3.34 -3.26 -9.56
C THR A 134 -4.23 -3.53 -8.36
N LEU A 135 -5.03 -2.53 -7.97
CA LEU A 135 -5.99 -2.63 -6.88
C LEU A 135 -7.38 -2.97 -7.41
N PRO A 136 -8.23 -3.68 -6.63
CA PRO A 136 -9.56 -4.03 -7.06
C PRO A 136 -10.43 -2.78 -7.08
N PRO A 137 -11.45 -2.73 -7.96
CA PRO A 137 -12.47 -1.70 -7.90
C PRO A 137 -13.09 -1.67 -6.50
N GLY A 138 -13.27 -0.48 -5.93
CA GLY A 138 -13.92 -0.33 -4.63
C GLY A 138 -12.98 -0.41 -3.41
N LEU A 139 -11.67 -0.65 -3.59
CA LEU A 139 -10.72 -0.57 -2.48
C LEU A 139 -10.73 0.82 -1.85
N LEU A 140 -10.93 0.89 -0.53
CA LEU A 140 -11.00 2.16 0.21
C LEU A 140 -11.97 3.16 -0.44
N SER A 141 -13.11 2.68 -0.93
CA SER A 141 -14.02 3.45 -1.79
C SER A 141 -14.91 4.45 -1.06
N ASN A 142 -15.11 4.29 0.25
CA ASN A 142 -16.04 5.11 1.02
C ASN A 142 -15.57 5.29 2.46
N TYR A 143 -16.19 6.25 3.17
CA TYR A 143 -15.81 6.62 4.54
C TYR A 143 -15.83 5.44 5.52
N LYS A 144 -16.77 4.51 5.38
CA LYS A 144 -16.84 3.34 6.26
C LYS A 144 -15.67 2.39 6.05
N THR A 145 -15.24 2.18 4.80
CA THR A 145 -14.02 1.39 4.50
C THR A 145 -12.78 2.06 5.09
N TRP A 146 -12.65 3.39 4.98
CA TRP A 146 -11.58 4.13 5.64
C TRP A 146 -11.62 4.00 7.16
N GLY A 147 -12.82 4.06 7.75
CA GLY A 147 -13.05 3.82 9.17
C GLY A 147 -12.62 2.41 9.59
N LYS A 148 -12.98 1.38 8.82
CA LYS A 148 -12.57 -0.01 9.09
C LYS A 148 -11.07 -0.21 9.00
N PHE A 149 -10.42 0.39 8.01
CA PHE A 149 -8.97 0.34 7.93
C PHE A 149 -8.31 1.04 9.13
N ARG A 150 -8.84 2.18 9.56
CA ARG A 150 -8.38 2.88 10.77
C ARG A 150 -8.60 2.04 12.04
N ASP A 151 -9.74 1.38 12.17
CA ASP A 151 -10.03 0.48 13.30
C ASP A 151 -9.01 -0.66 13.33
N PHE A 152 -8.74 -1.29 12.18
CA PHE A 152 -7.71 -2.31 12.03
C PHE A 152 -6.31 -1.82 12.43
N LEU A 153 -5.91 -0.60 12.03
CA LEU A 153 -4.63 -0.02 12.48
C LEU A 153 -4.61 0.18 14.01
N SER A 154 -5.74 0.57 14.59
CA SER A 154 -5.86 0.77 16.04
C SER A 154 -5.76 -0.55 16.80
N GLU A 155 -6.32 -1.64 16.27
CA GLU A 155 -6.17 -3.00 16.82
C GLU A 155 -4.72 -3.50 16.82
N LEU A 156 -3.91 -3.02 15.87
CA LEU A 156 -2.47 -3.28 15.83
C LEU A 156 -1.65 -2.41 16.79
N ASN A 157 -2.32 -1.57 17.60
CA ASN A 157 -1.71 -0.56 18.46
C ASN A 157 -0.88 0.49 17.69
N ILE A 158 -1.16 0.71 16.40
CA ILE A 158 -0.55 1.79 15.63
C ILE A 158 -1.19 3.09 16.07
N THR A 159 -0.42 3.92 16.78
CA THR A 159 -0.87 5.25 17.20
C THR A 159 -0.70 6.25 16.06
N TYR A 160 -1.76 6.99 15.74
CA TYR A 160 -1.69 8.14 14.85
C TYR A 160 -2.21 9.37 15.59
N GLU A 161 -1.50 10.48 15.46
CA GLU A 161 -1.95 11.75 15.99
C GLU A 161 -2.81 12.43 14.93
N ILE A 162 -4.02 12.81 15.32
CA ILE A 162 -4.75 13.85 14.61
C ILE A 162 -3.94 15.12 14.87
N PRO A 163 -3.29 15.76 13.87
CA PRO A 163 -2.71 17.07 14.11
C PRO A 163 -3.86 17.91 14.63
N ALA A 164 -3.79 18.36 15.89
CA ALA A 164 -4.69 19.36 16.41
C ALA A 164 -4.75 20.43 15.33
N THR A 165 -5.94 20.75 14.82
CA THR A 165 -6.18 21.62 13.67
C THR A 165 -5.52 22.98 13.89
N GLY A 166 -4.22 22.99 13.66
CA GLY A 166 -3.31 24.05 14.02
C GLY A 166 -3.20 24.89 12.79
N LYS A 167 -4.19 25.76 12.59
CA LYS A 167 -4.08 27.00 11.81
C LYS A 167 -3.10 26.91 10.62
N TYR A 168 -3.31 25.98 9.70
CA TYR A 168 -2.95 26.24 8.32
C TYR A 168 -4.17 26.91 7.72
N GLY A 169 -4.32 28.19 8.09
CA GLY A 169 -5.16 29.10 7.33
C GLY A 169 -4.58 29.15 5.92
N TYR A 170 -5.42 28.78 4.95
CA TYR A 170 -5.33 29.36 3.63
C TYR A 170 -5.73 30.83 3.74
#